data_AF-A0A819B3G3-F1
#
_entry.id   AF-A0A819B3G3-F1
#
_cell.length_a   1.000
_cell.length_b   1.000
_cell.length_c   1.000
_cell.angle_alpha   90.00
_cell.angle_beta   90.00
_cell.angle_gamma   90.00
#
_symmetry.space_group_name_H-M   'P 1'
#
loop_
_entity.id
_entity.type
_entity.pdbx_description
1 polymer ?
#
loop_
_entity_poly.entity_id
_entity_poly.type
_entity_poly.pdbx_seq_one_letter_code
_entity_poly.pdbx_strand_id
1 'polypeptide(L)'
;MGGNALKKVVTRRYARNEYYLLKEIILNKLQGHIDKYDVPKEFPCKESFGDLDVLIVCPLSINIENLIEDLFHPTEICHNGDVYSFDFEQFQIDFI
;
A
#
# COMPACT_ATOMS: atom_id res chain seq x y z
N MET A 1 11.00 -9.86 0.12
CA MET A 1 10.72 -10.01 1.55
C MET A 1 9.67 -8.96 1.85
N GLY A 2 8.51 -9.36 2.35
CA GLY A 2 7.30 -8.53 2.44
C GLY A 2 6.07 -9.39 2.09
N GLY A 3 4.94 -9.17 2.78
CA GLY A 3 3.73 -10.01 2.67
C GLY A 3 3.29 -10.77 3.95
N ASN A 4 3.86 -10.47 5.12
CA ASN A 4 3.49 -11.10 6.41
C ASN A 4 3.22 -10.08 7.52
N ALA A 5 3.06 -8.79 7.18
CA ALA A 5 2.78 -7.76 8.17
C ALA A 5 1.37 -7.96 8.77
N LEU A 6 0.42 -8.35 7.92
CA LEU A 6 -0.97 -8.60 8.27
C LEU A 6 -1.14 -10.04 8.75
N LYS A 7 -1.86 -10.23 9.85
CA LYS A 7 -2.03 -11.55 10.51
C LYS A 7 -3.48 -12.02 10.50
N LYS A 8 -4.43 -11.11 10.38
CA LYS A 8 -5.87 -11.38 10.44
C LYS A 8 -6.51 -11.49 9.07
N VAL A 9 -5.78 -11.12 8.01
CA VAL A 9 -6.29 -11.06 6.64
C VAL A 9 -5.49 -11.97 5.72
N VAL A 10 -6.18 -12.55 4.74
CA VAL A 10 -5.54 -13.35 3.69
C VAL A 10 -5.22 -12.43 2.51
N THR A 11 -3.94 -12.14 2.32
CA THR A 11 -3.43 -11.47 1.12
C THR A 11 -2.96 -12.49 0.09
N ARG A 12 -3.10 -12.17 -1.20
CA ARG A 12 -2.61 -12.98 -2.32
C ARG A 12 -1.53 -12.24 -3.10
N ARG A 13 -0.69 -13.00 -3.81
CA ARG A 13 0.24 -12.41 -4.77
C ARG A 13 -0.49 -12.07 -6.06
N TYR A 14 -0.28 -10.86 -6.56
CA TYR A 14 -0.87 -10.38 -7.80
C TYR A 14 0.07 -10.70 -8.96
N ALA A 15 -0.49 -11.15 -10.09
CA ALA A 15 0.27 -11.23 -11.33
C ALA A 15 0.64 -9.81 -11.80
N ARG A 16 1.70 -9.69 -12.60
CA ARG A 16 2.20 -8.40 -13.09
C ARG A 16 1.11 -7.46 -13.62
N ASN A 17 0.20 -7.96 -14.46
CA ASN A 17 -0.85 -7.12 -15.06
C ASN A 17 -1.87 -6.65 -14.03
N GLU A 18 -2.30 -7.54 -13.11
CA GLU A 18 -3.21 -7.18 -12.02
C GLU A 18 -2.55 -6.15 -11.09
N TYR A 19 -1.27 -6.33 -10.80
CA TYR A 19 -0.50 -5.44 -9.94
C TYR A 19 -0.44 -4.01 -10.51
N TYR A 20 -0.15 -3.85 -11.81
CA TYR A 20 -0.10 -2.52 -12.42
C TYR A 20 -1.47 -1.83 -12.42
N LEU A 21 -2.55 -2.58 -12.66
CA LEU A 21 -3.91 -2.03 -12.58
C LEU A 21 -4.24 -1.59 -11.15
N LEU A 22 -3.92 -2.41 -10.15
CA LEU A 22 -4.17 -2.09 -8.75
C LEU A 22 -3.32 -0.89 -8.30
N LYS A 23 -2.06 -0.82 -8.74
CA LYS A 23 -1.16 0.31 -8.48
C LYS A 23 -1.76 1.61 -8.99
N GLU A 24 -2.27 1.64 -10.22
CA GLU A 24 -2.94 2.85 -10.75
C GLU A 24 -4.15 3.25 -9.91
N ILE A 25 -4.97 2.28 -9.48
CA ILE A 25 -6.11 2.55 -8.60
C ILE A 25 -5.67 3.17 -7.27
N ILE A 26 -4.63 2.63 -6.64
CA ILE A 26 -4.08 3.12 -5.36
C ILE A 26 -3.54 4.54 -5.53
N LEU A 27 -2.75 4.79 -6.58
CA LEU A 27 -2.19 6.13 -6.82
C LEU A 27 -3.28 7.16 -7.13
N ASN A 28 -4.32 6.78 -7.86
CA ASN A 28 -5.47 7.65 -8.11
C ASN A 28 -6.26 7.97 -6.83
N LYS A 29 -6.34 7.03 -5.87
CA LYS A 29 -6.94 7.28 -4.55
C LYS A 29 -6.11 8.23 -3.69
N LEU A 30 -4.78 8.18 -3.81
CA LEU A 30 -3.87 9.10 -3.11
C LEU A 30 -3.88 10.51 -3.70
N GLN A 31 -4.20 10.63 -4.99
CA GLN A 31 -4.25 11.90 -5.70
C GLN A 31 -5.26 12.85 -5.03
N GLY A 32 -4.79 14.03 -4.62
CA GLY A 32 -5.61 15.05 -3.94
C GLY A 32 -5.68 14.90 -2.42
N HIS A 33 -5.13 13.83 -1.85
CA HIS A 33 -5.00 13.63 -0.39
C HIS A 33 -3.56 13.75 0.10
N ILE A 34 -2.59 13.33 -0.73
CA ILE A 34 -1.15 13.45 -0.45
C ILE A 34 -0.47 14.23 -1.58
N ASP A 35 0.24 15.29 -1.23
CA ASP A 35 0.93 16.15 -2.21
C ASP A 35 2.17 15.49 -2.83
N LYS A 36 2.83 14.61 -2.09
CA LYS A 36 4.09 13.98 -2.48
C LYS A 36 4.09 12.51 -2.11
N TYR A 37 4.09 11.66 -3.14
CA TYR A 37 4.26 10.24 -3.01
C TYR A 37 5.10 9.70 -4.18
N ASP A 38 5.78 8.58 -3.96
CA ASP A 38 6.50 7.85 -5.01
C ASP A 38 6.43 6.34 -4.76
N VAL A 39 6.53 5.56 -5.82
CA VAL A 39 6.57 4.09 -5.72
C VAL A 39 7.98 3.62 -6.07
N PRO A 40 8.72 3.01 -5.12
CA PRO A 40 10.04 2.46 -5.39
C PRO A 40 10.06 1.55 -6.61
N LYS A 41 11.16 1.61 -7.37
CA LYS A 41 11.27 0.89 -8.64
C LYS A 41 11.23 -0.62 -8.43
N GLU A 42 10.27 -1.26 -9.08
CA GLU A 42 10.09 -2.71 -9.09
C GLU A 42 11.17 -3.42 -9.93
N PHE A 43 11.39 -4.70 -9.63
CA PHE A 43 12.23 -5.56 -10.46
C PHE A 43 11.53 -5.88 -11.79
N PRO A 44 12.13 -5.53 -12.94
CA PRO A 44 11.46 -5.58 -14.25
C PRO A 44 11.16 -7.01 -14.75
N CYS A 45 11.72 -8.05 -14.14
CA CYS A 45 11.50 -9.46 -14.51
C CYS A 45 10.62 -10.21 -13.51
N LYS A 46 10.03 -9.53 -12.52
CA LYS A 46 9.17 -10.19 -11.52
C LYS A 46 7.82 -10.55 -12.14
N GLU A 47 7.42 -11.82 -12.04
CA GLU A 47 6.14 -12.31 -12.59
C GLU A 47 4.96 -12.01 -11.66
N SER A 48 5.20 -11.96 -10.35
CA SER A 48 4.19 -11.67 -9.34
C SER A 48 4.70 -10.82 -8.17
N PHE A 49 3.81 -10.02 -7.59
CA PHE A 49 4.07 -9.09 -6.49
C PHE A 49 3.27 -9.52 -5.26
N GLY A 50 3.82 -9.36 -4.05
CA GLY A 50 3.10 -9.68 -2.81
C GLY A 50 2.59 -8.45 -2.08
N ASP A 51 3.16 -7.30 -2.42
CA ASP A 51 3.10 -6.04 -1.73
C ASP A 51 3.34 -4.88 -2.71
N LEU A 52 2.84 -3.70 -2.35
CA LEU A 52 3.19 -2.42 -2.96
C LEU A 52 3.72 -1.49 -1.86
N ASP A 53 5.00 -1.15 -1.95
CA ASP A 53 5.59 -0.07 -1.17
C ASP A 53 5.22 1.27 -1.79
N VAL A 54 4.75 2.23 -0.98
CA VAL A 54 4.52 3.61 -1.38
C VAL A 54 5.22 4.52 -0.39
N LEU A 55 6.18 5.30 -0.87
CA LEU A 55 6.81 6.35 -0.09
C LEU A 55 5.86 7.55 -0.08
N ILE A 56 5.47 8.01 1.10
CA ILE A 56 4.59 9.18 1.26
C ILE A 56 5.27 10.26 2.09
N VAL A 57 5.07 11.52 1.71
CA VAL A 57 5.55 12.67 2.49
C VAL A 57 4.35 13.52 2.85
N CYS A 58 3.95 13.45 4.12
CA CYS A 58 2.87 14.23 4.69
C CYS A 58 3.34 15.07 5.88
N PRO A 59 2.69 16.21 6.17
CA PRO A 59 2.90 16.94 7.41
C PRO A 59 2.55 16.09 8.64
N LEU A 60 3.22 16.35 9.77
CA LEU A 60 2.96 15.69 11.06
C LEU A 60 1.52 15.85 11.57
N SER A 61 0.75 16.80 11.03
CA SER A 61 -0.66 17.00 11.38
C SER A 61 -1.61 16.00 10.71
N ILE A 62 -1.15 15.28 9.69
CA ILE A 62 -1.97 14.25 9.02
C ILE A 62 -1.86 12.95 9.82
N ASN A 63 -3.01 12.41 10.22
CA ASN A 63 -3.07 11.07 10.78
C ASN A 63 -3.17 10.06 9.64
N ILE A 64 -2.10 9.28 9.44
CA ILE A 64 -1.99 8.32 8.34
C ILE A 64 -2.97 7.15 8.52
N GLU A 65 -3.24 6.70 9.75
CA GLU A 65 -4.22 5.63 10.00
C GLU A 65 -5.62 6.06 9.56
N ASN A 66 -6.06 7.26 9.95
CA ASN A 66 -7.36 7.78 9.51
C ASN A 66 -7.44 7.91 7.99
N LEU A 67 -6.36 8.38 7.35
CA LEU A 67 -6.28 8.49 5.90
C LEU A 67 -6.43 7.12 5.23
N ILE A 68 -5.77 6.10 5.77
CA ILE A 68 -5.86 4.73 5.28
C ILE A 68 -7.30 4.21 5.45
N GLU A 69 -7.89 4.39 6.62
CA GLU A 69 -9.28 3.98 6.90
C GLU A 69 -10.27 4.62 5.93
N ASP A 70 -10.18 5.93 5.70
CA ASP A 70 -11.09 6.69 4.84
C ASP A 70 -10.96 6.32 3.35
N LEU A 71 -9.74 6.07 2.86
CA LEU A 71 -9.49 5.85 1.44
C LEU A 71 -9.61 4.39 1.01
N PHE A 72 -9.20 3.47 1.87
CA PHE A 72 -9.03 2.06 1.51
C PHE A 72 -9.97 1.13 2.27
N HIS A 73 -10.52 1.56 3.41
CA HIS A 73 -11.36 0.74 4.28
C HIS A 73 -10.76 -0.66 4.51
N PRO A 74 -9.51 -0.76 5.00
CA PRO A 74 -8.83 -2.03 5.14
C PRO A 74 -9.49 -2.90 6.20
N THR A 75 -9.25 -4.21 6.13
CA THR A 75 -9.65 -5.15 7.17
C THR A 75 -8.72 -5.06 8.38
N GLU A 76 -7.43 -4.83 8.15
CA GLU A 76 -6.41 -4.69 9.18
C GLU A 76 -5.39 -3.60 8.80
N ILE A 77 -5.02 -2.78 9.78
CA ILE A 77 -3.87 -1.88 9.72
C ILE A 77 -2.86 -2.35 10.76
N CYS A 78 -1.59 -2.45 10.36
CA CYS A 78 -0.45 -2.75 11.22
C CYS A 78 0.56 -1.63 11.09
N HIS A 79 1.00 -1.07 12.21
CA HIS A 79 1.97 0.02 12.26
C HIS A 79 3.26 -0.45 12.95
N ASN A 80 4.40 -0.24 12.30
CA ASN A 80 5.71 -0.61 12.83
C ASN A 80 6.77 0.44 12.47
N GLY A 81 7.15 1.27 13.45
CA GLY A 81 8.12 2.35 13.23
C GLY A 81 7.50 3.47 12.40
N ASP A 82 8.04 3.70 11.20
CA ASP A 82 7.50 4.68 10.24
C ASP A 82 6.66 4.00 9.13
N VAL A 83 6.38 2.71 9.26
CA VAL A 83 5.71 1.91 8.21
C VAL A 83 4.28 1.55 8.62
N TYR A 84 3.32 1.88 7.76
CA TYR A 84 1.92 1.49 7.87
C TYR A 84 1.57 0.44 6.82
N SER A 85 1.34 -0.79 7.26
CA SER A 85 0.94 -1.92 6.42
C SER A 85 -0.57 -2.14 6.53
N PHE A 86 -1.27 -2.29 5.41
CA PHE A 86 -2.72 -2.56 5.39
C PHE A 86 -3.14 -3.37 4.16
N ASP A 87 -4.33 -3.98 4.21
CA ASP A 87 -4.89 -4.71 3.07
C ASP A 87 -5.82 -3.84 2.21
N PHE A 88 -5.76 -4.03 0.91
CA PHE A 88 -6.75 -3.54 -0.04
C PHE A 88 -6.92 -4.55 -1.17
N GLU A 89 -8.15 -4.96 -1.48
CA GLU A 89 -8.44 -5.96 -2.52
C GLU A 89 -7.61 -7.27 -2.37
N GLN A 90 -7.46 -7.77 -1.14
CA GLN A 90 -6.63 -8.95 -0.82
C GLN A 90 -5.15 -8.77 -1.21
N PHE A 91 -4.64 -7.55 -1.23
CA PHE A 91 -3.25 -7.22 -1.52
C PHE A 91 -2.66 -6.38 -0.40
N GLN A 92 -1.38 -6.61 -0.05
CA GLN A 92 -0.71 -5.82 0.97
C GLN A 92 -0.21 -4.49 0.37
N ILE A 93 -0.44 -3.39 1.07
CA ILE A 93 0.14 -2.08 0.77
C ILE A 93 0.92 -1.63 1.99
N ASP A 94 2.14 -1.14 1.77
CA ASP A 94 3.03 -0.64 2.79
C ASP A 94 3.33 0.84 2.52
N PHE A 95 2.84 1.73 3.37
CA PHE A 95 3.20 3.15 3.36
C PHE A 95 4.44 3.37 4.21
N ILE A 96 5.44 4.02 3.63
CA ILE A 96 6.74 4.35 4.23
C ILE A 96 6.91 5.87 4.25
#